data_AF-A0ABD1DCT0-F1
#
_entry.id   AF-A0ABD1DCT0-F1
#
_cell.length_a   1.000
_cell.length_b   1.000
_cell.length_c   1.000
_cell.angle_alpha   90.00
_cell.angle_beta   90.00
_cell.angle_gamma   90.00
#
_symmetry.space_group_name_H-M   'P 1'
#
loop_
_entity.id
_entity.type
_entity.pdbx_description
1 polymer ?
#
loop_
_entity_poly.entity_id
_entity_poly.type
_entity_poly.pdbx_seq_one_letter_code
_entity_poly.pdbx_strand_id
1 'polypeptide(L)'
;MSSEDKYLDDLLSVGETRSVNEELFAAGVPPWYDRVKITRAQRYFRENFAAIYYATICGLLAALTVPSILNALIFTTRKPTFKIAAKRYLAAMKHTINWYCQDFEPGSRFV
;
A
#
# COMPACT_ATOMS: atom_id res chain seq x y z
N MET A 1 -15.28 -22.74 -19.95
CA MET A 1 -15.08 -21.81 -18.83
C MET A 1 -15.11 -20.41 -19.39
N SER A 2 -16.01 -19.56 -18.87
CA SER A 2 -16.17 -18.18 -19.34
C SER A 2 -14.89 -17.38 -19.09
N SER A 3 -14.61 -16.40 -19.94
CA SER A 3 -13.45 -15.50 -19.76
C SER A 3 -13.48 -14.78 -18.40
N GLU A 4 -14.69 -14.55 -17.87
CA GLU A 4 -14.92 -13.93 -16.56
C GLU A 4 -14.55 -14.88 -15.41
N ASP A 5 -14.88 -16.17 -15.53
CA ASP A 5 -14.54 -17.18 -14.51
C ASP A 5 -13.03 -17.31 -14.35
N LYS A 6 -12.30 -17.24 -15.47
CA LYS A 6 -10.84 -17.31 -15.49
C LYS A 6 -10.20 -16.05 -14.89
N TYR A 7 -10.78 -14.87 -15.11
CA TYR A 7 -10.33 -13.62 -14.50
C TYR A 7 -10.54 -13.61 -12.99
N LEU A 8 -11.70 -14.08 -12.52
CA LEU A 8 -12.00 -14.18 -11.10
C LEU A 8 -11.10 -15.21 -10.41
N ASP A 9 -10.85 -16.35 -11.05
CA ASP A 9 -9.95 -17.37 -10.52
C ASP A 9 -8.50 -16.88 -10.44
N ASP A 10 -8.03 -16.14 -11.46
CA ASP A 10 -6.71 -15.47 -11.45
C ASP A 10 -6.62 -14.38 -10.37
N LEU A 11 -7.68 -13.57 -10.19
CA LEU A 11 -7.73 -12.54 -9.16
C LEU A 11 -7.72 -13.13 -7.74
N LEU A 12 -8.47 -14.20 -7.51
CA LEU A 12 -8.59 -14.85 -6.21
C LEU A 12 -7.38 -15.73 -5.86
N SER A 13 -6.64 -16.24 -6.85
CA SER A 13 -5.47 -17.09 -6.64
C SER A 13 -4.14 -16.32 -6.69
N VAL A 14 -4.00 -15.33 -7.58
CA VAL A 14 -2.74 -14.63 -7.86
C VAL A 14 -2.75 -13.17 -7.36
N GLY A 15 -3.92 -12.60 -7.05
CA GLY A 15 -4.05 -11.19 -6.66
C GLY A 15 -3.23 -10.75 -5.45
N GLU A 16 -2.97 -11.66 -4.49
CA GLU A 16 -2.08 -11.38 -3.34
C GLU A 16 -0.59 -11.37 -3.73
N THR A 17 -0.22 -12.08 -4.80
CA THR A 17 1.19 -12.31 -5.20
C THR A 17 1.65 -11.35 -6.30
N ARG A 18 0.71 -10.72 -7.01
CA ARG A 18 1.03 -9.74 -8.06
C ARG A 18 1.58 -8.48 -7.41
N SER A 19 2.89 -8.23 -7.56
CA SER A 19 3.50 -6.95 -7.21
C SER A 19 2.80 -5.82 -7.98
N VAL A 20 2.78 -4.62 -7.41
CA VAL A 20 2.25 -3.42 -8.08
C VAL A 20 2.82 -3.39 -9.50
N ASN A 21 1.94 -3.53 -10.51
CA ASN A 21 2.30 -3.74 -11.91
C ASN A 21 3.44 -2.79 -12.32
N GLU A 22 4.56 -3.34 -12.80
CA GLU A 22 5.63 -2.57 -13.43
C GLU A 22 5.11 -1.73 -14.62
N GLU A 23 4.01 -2.17 -15.26
CA GLU A 23 3.30 -1.45 -16.31
C GLU A 23 2.69 -0.11 -15.86
N LEU A 24 2.29 0.03 -14.59
CA LEU A 24 1.83 1.31 -14.03
C LEU A 24 3.00 2.31 -13.86
N PHE A 25 4.21 1.81 -13.66
CA PHE A 25 5.42 2.63 -13.62
C PHE A 25 5.94 2.99 -15.02
N ALA A 26 5.61 2.19 -16.05
CA ALA A 26 5.87 2.52 -17.44
C ALA A 26 5.05 3.73 -17.95
N ALA A 27 3.92 4.04 -17.27
CA ALA A 27 3.07 5.19 -17.60
C ALA A 27 3.69 6.56 -17.26
N GLY A 28 4.88 6.59 -16.64
CA GLY A 28 5.56 7.82 -16.26
C GLY A 28 4.88 8.54 -15.09
N VAL A 29 5.42 9.71 -14.71
CA VAL A 29 4.80 10.56 -13.69
C VAL A 29 3.57 11.28 -14.26
N PRO A 30 2.49 11.45 -13.47
CA PRO A 30 1.30 12.15 -13.94
C PRO A 30 1.59 13.63 -14.25
N PRO A 31 0.79 14.29 -15.10
CA PRO A 31 1.04 15.68 -15.54
C PRO A 31 0.96 16.71 -14.39
N TRP A 32 0.32 16.36 -13.28
CA TRP A 32 0.24 17.18 -12.07
C TRP A 32 1.37 16.89 -11.06
N TYR A 33 2.30 16.00 -11.39
CA TYR A 33 3.45 15.71 -10.54
C TYR A 33 4.37 16.92 -10.43
N ASP A 34 4.62 17.36 -9.20
CA ASP A 34 5.50 18.46 -8.88
C ASP A 34 6.63 17.95 -8.00
N ARG A 35 7.81 17.78 -8.61
CA ARG A 35 9.01 17.29 -7.92
C ARG A 35 9.32 18.11 -6.67
N VAL A 36 9.19 19.44 -6.73
CA VAL A 36 9.58 20.32 -5.62
C VAL A 36 8.67 20.08 -4.41
N LYS A 37 7.36 19.93 -4.66
CA LYS A 37 6.39 19.60 -3.59
C LYS A 37 6.67 18.23 -2.99
N ILE A 38 6.94 17.23 -3.82
CA ILE A 38 7.22 15.87 -3.37
C ILE A 38 8.50 15.82 -2.54
N THR A 39 9.62 16.36 -3.03
CA THR A 39 10.89 16.40 -2.29
C THR A 39 10.74 17.12 -0.95
N ARG A 40 9.97 18.22 -0.91
CA ARG A 40 9.66 18.92 0.34
C ARG A 40 8.87 18.04 1.32
N ALA A 41 7.86 17.32 0.84
CA ALA A 41 7.07 16.41 1.67
C ALA A 41 7.90 15.23 2.20
N GLN A 42 8.76 14.65 1.36
CA GLN A 42 9.68 13.59 1.76
C GLN A 42 10.68 14.07 2.83
N ARG A 43 11.20 15.29 2.69
CA ARG A 43 12.06 15.90 3.73
C ARG A 43 11.29 16.07 5.05
N TYR A 44 10.08 16.64 4.99
CA TYR A 44 9.22 16.79 6.17
C TYR A 44 8.93 15.45 6.84
N PHE A 45 8.69 14.40 6.05
CA PHE A 45 8.50 13.04 6.55
C PHE A 45 9.73 12.51 7.29
N ARG A 46 10.92 12.66 6.72
CA ARG A 46 12.18 12.23 7.36
C ARG A 46 12.44 12.96 8.68
N GLU A 47 12.19 14.27 8.71
CA GLU A 47 12.37 15.10 9.90
C GLU A 47 11.34 14.78 11.01
N ASN A 48 10.14 14.33 10.64
CA ASN A 48 9.03 14.08 11.57
C ASN A 48 8.57 12.62 11.57
N PHE A 49 9.46 11.69 11.23
CA PHE A 49 9.13 10.28 10.98
C PHE A 49 8.35 9.66 12.13
N ALA A 50 8.83 9.80 13.35
CA ALA A 50 8.20 9.22 14.54
C ALA A 50 6.77 9.75 14.77
N ALA A 51 6.57 11.06 14.60
CA ALA A 51 5.26 11.69 14.81
C ALA A 51 4.24 11.26 13.73
N ILE A 52 4.65 11.26 12.47
CA ILE A 52 3.79 10.85 11.35
C ILE A 52 3.47 9.35 11.46
N TYR A 53 4.46 8.54 11.81
CA TYR A 53 4.27 7.10 11.95
C TYR A 53 3.34 6.77 13.13
N TYR A 54 3.51 7.44 14.28
CA TYR A 54 2.59 7.32 15.40
C TYR A 54 1.16 7.73 15.03
N ALA A 55 0.99 8.87 14.36
CA ALA A 55 -0.32 9.31 13.87
C ALA A 55 -0.97 8.29 12.92
N THR A 56 -0.16 7.62 12.10
CA THR A 56 -0.62 6.56 11.18
C THR A 56 -1.14 5.34 11.95
N ILE A 57 -0.46 4.93 13.03
CA ILE A 57 -0.93 3.85 13.91
C ILE A 57 -2.26 4.23 14.56
N CYS A 58 -2.36 5.45 15.11
CA CYS A 58 -3.61 5.93 15.71
C CYS A 58 -4.76 5.97 14.69
N GLY A 59 -4.50 6.45 13.47
CA GLY A 59 -5.47 6.48 12.39
C GLY A 59 -5.91 5.07 11.98
N LEU A 60 -4.99 4.11 11.93
CA LEU A 60 -5.32 2.71 11.67
C LEU A 60 -6.20 2.12 12.78
N LEU A 61 -5.85 2.34 14.06
CA LEU A 61 -6.66 1.87 15.18
C LEU A 61 -8.07 2.46 15.13
N ALA A 62 -8.19 3.76 14.82
CA ALA A 62 -9.47 4.42 14.63
C ALA A 62 -10.25 3.84 13.43
N ALA A 63 -9.60 3.50 12.32
CA ALA A 63 -10.28 2.84 11.20
C ALA A 63 -10.80 1.44 11.56
N LEU A 64 -10.09 0.72 12.42
CA LEU A 64 -10.48 -0.62 12.87
C LEU A 64 -11.62 -0.62 13.89
N THR A 65 -11.95 0.52 14.51
CA THR A 65 -13.15 0.63 15.35
C THR A 65 -14.42 0.71 14.52
N VAL A 66 -14.32 1.07 13.23
CA VAL A 66 -15.46 1.13 12.31
C VAL A 66 -15.80 -0.29 11.84
N PRO A 67 -16.98 -0.84 12.19
CA PRO A 67 -17.30 -2.25 11.93
C PRO A 67 -17.34 -2.60 10.44
N SER A 68 -17.74 -1.69 9.57
CA SER A 68 -17.77 -1.93 8.13
C SER A 68 -16.37 -2.17 7.55
N ILE A 69 -15.39 -1.37 7.97
CA ILE A 69 -13.98 -1.49 7.56
C ILE A 69 -13.40 -2.77 8.13
N LEU A 70 -13.62 -3.02 9.42
CA LEU A 70 -13.12 -4.23 10.08
C LEU A 70 -13.69 -5.50 9.43
N ASN A 71 -14.99 -5.53 9.15
CA ASN A 71 -15.64 -6.67 8.49
C ASN A 71 -15.07 -6.90 7.10
N ALA A 72 -14.90 -5.86 6.28
CA ALA A 72 -14.24 -5.99 4.98
C ALA A 72 -12.84 -6.61 5.12
N LEU A 73 -12.05 -6.15 6.10
CA LEU A 73 -10.70 -6.69 6.36
C LEU A 73 -10.70 -8.13 6.89
N ILE A 74 -11.74 -8.56 7.58
CA ILE A 74 -11.91 -9.95 8.05
C ILE A 74 -12.29 -10.85 6.87
N PHE A 75 -13.21 -10.40 6.01
CA PHE A 75 -13.73 -11.18 4.89
C PHE A 75 -12.78 -11.25 3.68
N THR A 76 -11.81 -10.32 3.56
CA THR A 76 -10.77 -10.40 2.51
C THR A 76 -9.91 -11.65 2.62
N THR A 77 -9.78 -12.25 3.81
CA THR A 77 -8.95 -13.44 4.01
C THR A 77 -9.81 -14.64 4.39
N ARG A 78 -9.67 -15.76 3.67
CA ARG A 78 -10.43 -17.00 3.94
C ARG A 78 -10.21 -17.56 5.36
N LYS A 79 -9.08 -17.24 5.99
CA LYS A 79 -8.72 -17.60 7.37
C LYS A 79 -8.05 -16.41 8.09
N PRO A 80 -8.79 -15.55 8.78
CA PRO A 80 -8.21 -14.43 9.51
C PRO A 80 -7.41 -14.97 10.70
N THR A 81 -6.10 -14.69 10.73
CA THR A 81 -5.22 -15.00 11.88
C THR A 81 -4.40 -13.78 12.24
N PHE A 82 -3.98 -13.69 13.50
CA PHE A 82 -3.11 -12.60 13.97
C PHE A 82 -1.85 -12.46 13.11
N LYS A 83 -1.22 -13.58 12.73
CA LYS A 83 -0.02 -13.60 11.88
C LYS A 83 -0.27 -12.97 10.51
N ILE A 84 -1.41 -13.25 9.88
CA ILE A 84 -1.76 -12.67 8.57
C ILE A 84 -2.07 -11.17 8.72
N ALA A 85 -2.82 -10.78 9.73
CA ALA A 85 -3.09 -9.37 10.01
C ALA A 85 -1.81 -8.58 10.30
N ALA A 86 -0.89 -9.14 11.09
CA ALA A 86 0.42 -8.55 11.37
C ALA A 86 1.25 -8.38 10.09
N LYS A 87 1.32 -9.42 9.23
CA LYS A 87 2.00 -9.35 7.93
C LYS A 87 1.42 -8.23 7.06
N ARG A 88 0.09 -8.08 7.01
CA ARG A 88 -0.61 -7.02 6.26
C ARG A 88 -0.20 -5.63 6.73
N TYR A 89 -0.22 -5.38 8.04
CA TYR A 89 0.11 -4.04 8.55
C TYR A 89 1.61 -3.72 8.49
N LEU A 90 2.48 -4.74 8.62
CA LEU A 90 3.91 -4.58 8.34
C LEU A 90 4.16 -4.25 6.87
N ALA A 91 3.46 -4.92 5.94
CA ALA A 91 3.55 -4.62 4.51
C ALA A 91 3.04 -3.20 4.20
N ALA A 92 1.92 -2.78 4.81
CA ALA A 92 1.41 -1.42 4.68
C ALA A 92 2.42 -0.38 5.19
N MET A 93 3.04 -0.62 6.36
CA MET A 93 4.11 0.25 6.86
C MET A 93 5.29 0.31 5.90
N LYS A 94 5.79 -0.84 5.43
CA LYS A 94 6.90 -0.88 4.47
C LYS A 94 6.55 -0.07 3.22
N HIS A 95 5.32 -0.24 2.71
CA HIS A 95 4.82 0.49 1.56
C HIS A 95 4.77 2.01 1.79
N THR A 96 4.28 2.46 2.95
CA THR A 96 4.27 3.89 3.30
C THR A 96 5.68 4.46 3.39
N ILE A 97 6.62 3.77 4.04
CA ILE A 97 8.02 4.20 4.12
C ILE A 97 8.61 4.29 2.72
N ASN A 98 8.35 3.29 1.89
CA ASN A 98 8.82 3.24 0.52
C ASN A 98 8.33 4.45 -0.30
N TRP A 99 7.07 4.85 -0.13
CA TRP A 99 6.47 6.01 -0.79
C TRP A 99 7.13 7.34 -0.42
N TYR A 100 7.51 7.53 0.85
CA TYR A 100 8.16 8.76 1.32
C TYR A 100 9.69 8.78 1.13
N CYS A 101 10.32 7.63 0.97
CA CYS A 101 11.78 7.53 0.88
C CYS A 101 12.30 7.36 -0.53
N GLN A 102 11.46 6.97 -1.50
CA GLN A 102 11.90 6.74 -2.88
C GLN A 102 11.56 7.86 -3.83
N ASP A 103 12.43 8.03 -4.80
CA ASP A 103 12.20 8.90 -5.94
C ASP A 103 11.27 8.23 -6.94
N PHE A 104 10.31 9.00 -7.43
CA PHE A 104 9.33 8.58 -8.44
C PHE A 104 9.91 8.62 -9.86
N GLU A 105 11.21 8.36 -9.99
CA GLU A 105 11.92 8.35 -11.27
C GLU A 105 11.92 6.95 -11.90
N PRO A 106 11.77 6.84 -13.23
CA PRO A 106 11.93 5.57 -13.93
C PRO A 106 13.32 4.98 -13.65
N GLY A 107 13.38 3.79 -13.04
CA GLY A 107 14.65 3.10 -12.72
C GLY A 107 15.10 3.19 -11.26
N SER A 108 14.36 3.86 -10.37
CA SER A 108 14.61 3.77 -8.93
C SER A 108 14.31 2.34 -8.43
N ARG A 109 15.27 1.72 -7.72
CA ARG A 109 15.10 0.36 -7.19
C ARG A 109 14.22 0.41 -5.93
N PHE A 110 13.08 -0.26 -6.02
CA PHE A 110 12.23 -0.60 -4.87
C PHE A 110 12.97 -1.58 -3.95
N VAL A 111 13.11 -1.28 -2.65
CA VAL A 111 13.74 -2.16 -1.62
C VAL A 111 12.68 -2.84 -0.77
#